data_AF-A0A9N9HX13-F1
#
_entry.id   AF-A0A9N9HX13-F1
#
_cell.length_a   1.000
_cell.length_b   1.000
_cell.length_c   1.000
_cell.angle_alpha   90.00
_cell.angle_beta   90.00
_cell.angle_gamma   90.00
#
_symmetry.space_group_name_H-M   'P 1'
#
loop_
_entity.id
_entity.type
_entity.pdbx_description
1 polymer ?
#
loop_
_entity_poly.entity_id
_entity_poly.type
_entity_poly.pdbx_seq_one_letter_code
_entity_poly.pdbx_strand_id
1 'polypeptide(L)'
;MVEISIVEMEKLRDEVNVFLKEDNGSPYLKMAYEEVLFLVVFTGKKKYYGIPHESKPNFNKKPFIRGVEIVKRGQSTLFRKIEKRIIDESLKVNKIRTLYQIIENVLKES
;
A
#
# COMPACT_ATOMS: atom_id res chain seq x y z
N MET A 1 -13.90 5.00 4.47
CA MET A 1 -12.80 4.24 5.13
C MET A 1 -11.50 5.02 5.09
N VAL A 2 -10.89 5.26 3.92
CA VAL A 2 -9.62 6.00 3.79
C VAL A 2 -9.64 7.35 4.51
N GLU A 3 -10.64 8.18 4.22
CA GLU A 3 -10.78 9.51 4.83
C GLU A 3 -10.83 9.46 6.35
N ILE A 4 -11.63 8.53 6.90
CA ILE A 4 -11.71 8.29 8.34
C ILE A 4 -10.34 7.87 8.88
N SER A 5 -9.64 6.95 8.21
CA SER A 5 -8.30 6.54 8.64
C SER A 5 -7.30 7.68 8.64
N ILE A 6 -7.35 8.60 7.67
CA ILE A 6 -6.46 9.77 7.64
C ILE A 6 -6.71 10.63 8.89
N VAL A 7 -7.97 10.98 9.17
CA VAL A 7 -8.34 11.83 10.32
C VAL A 7 -7.97 11.17 11.65
N GLU A 8 -8.25 9.87 11.82
CA GLU A 8 -7.94 9.16 13.06
C GLU A 8 -6.42 8.97 13.26
N MET A 9 -5.65 8.79 12.18
CA MET A 9 -4.19 8.69 12.27
C MET A 9 -3.54 10.03 12.67
N GLU A 10 -4.12 11.17 12.31
CA GLU A 10 -3.64 12.47 12.78
C GLU A 10 -3.82 12.63 14.30
N LYS A 11 -4.98 12.23 14.83
CA LYS A 11 -5.22 12.23 16.29
C LYS A 11 -4.26 11.29 17.01
N LEU A 12 -4.10 10.06 16.50
CA LEU A 12 -3.19 9.07 17.07
C LEU A 12 -1.74 9.56 17.05
N ARG A 13 -1.30 10.21 15.98
CA ARG A 13 0.03 10.82 15.89
C ARG A 13 0.25 11.82 17.04
N ASP A 14 -0.73 12.66 17.32
CA ASP A 14 -0.62 13.68 18.35
C ASP A 14 -0.57 13.06 19.75
N GLU A 15 -1.40 12.06 20.03
CA GLU A 15 -1.36 11.27 21.27
C GLU A 15 -0.01 10.55 21.46
N VAL A 16 0.49 9.90 20.41
CA VAL A 16 1.80 9.22 20.44
C VAL A 16 2.92 10.23 20.69
N ASN A 17 2.86 11.43 20.10
CA ASN A 17 3.88 12.45 20.31
C ASN A 17 3.85 13.04 21.72
N VAL A 18 2.69 13.15 22.35
CA VAL A 18 2.57 13.51 23.78
C VAL A 18 3.26 12.44 24.62
N PHE A 19 2.91 11.17 24.42
CA PHE A 19 3.52 10.05 25.13
C PHE A 19 5.05 9.99 24.95
N LEU A 20 5.55 10.11 23.71
CA LEU A 20 6.99 10.07 23.44
C LEU A 20 7.75 11.22 24.10
N LYS A 21 7.14 12.41 24.19
CA LYS A 21 7.75 13.56 24.86
C LYS A 21 7.83 13.34 26.37
N GLU A 22 6.79 12.77 26.97
CA GLU A 22 6.75 12.44 28.40
C GLU A 22 7.79 11.36 28.76
N ASP A 23 7.93 10.33 27.93
CA ASP A 23 8.87 9.23 28.13
C ASP A 23 10.34 9.64 27.92
N ASN A 24 10.63 10.40 26.85
CA ASN A 24 12.01 10.77 26.50
C ASN A 24 12.49 12.09 27.14
N GLY A 25 11.60 12.85 27.78
CA GLY A 25 11.89 14.18 28.32
C GLY A 25 12.21 15.25 27.26
N SER A 26 12.06 14.94 25.97
CA SER A 26 12.33 15.87 24.87
C SER A 26 11.43 15.59 23.65
N PRO A 27 11.15 16.62 22.81
CA PRO A 27 10.29 16.47 21.63
C PRO A 27 11.04 16.02 20.36
N TYR A 28 12.29 15.56 20.47
CA TYR A 28 13.09 15.19 19.29
C TYR A 28 12.60 13.89 18.63
N LEU A 29 12.15 12.92 19.43
CA LEU A 29 11.52 11.70 18.91
C LEU A 29 10.03 11.96 18.68
N LYS A 30 9.60 11.95 17.42
CA LYS A 30 8.21 12.18 17.03
C LYS A 30 7.77 11.28 15.89
N MET A 31 6.52 10.84 15.95
CA MET A 31 5.80 10.23 14.84
C MET A 31 5.33 11.33 13.87
N ALA A 32 5.54 11.09 12.58
CA ALA A 32 4.95 11.88 11.51
C ALA A 32 3.96 11.02 10.75
N TYR A 33 2.87 11.63 10.30
CA TYR A 33 1.96 10.99 9.37
C TYR A 33 2.59 11.02 7.96
N GLU A 34 2.57 9.89 7.25
CA GLU A 34 3.12 9.75 5.90
C GLU A 34 2.01 9.46 4.90
N GLU A 35 1.36 8.30 5.00
CA GLU A 35 0.28 7.89 4.11
C GLU A 35 -0.57 6.75 4.70
N VAL A 36 -1.78 6.60 4.18
CA VAL A 36 -2.61 5.40 4.30
C VAL A 36 -2.54 4.61 2.99
N LEU A 37 -2.12 3.35 3.06
CA LEU A 37 -2.06 2.47 1.89
C LEU A 37 -3.36 1.66 1.75
N PHE A 38 -4.19 1.98 0.75
CA PHE A 38 -5.46 1.30 0.49
C PHE A 38 -5.92 1.50 -0.95
N LEU A 39 -6.39 0.52 -1.72
CA LEU A 39 -6.36 -0.93 -1.58
C LEU A 39 -4.92 -1.44 -1.44
N VAL A 40 -4.73 -2.55 -0.74
CA VAL A 40 -3.40 -3.09 -0.43
C VAL A 40 -3.39 -4.61 -0.49
N VAL A 41 -2.28 -5.18 -0.95
CA VAL A 41 -2.02 -6.61 -0.98
C VAL A 41 -0.67 -6.89 -0.32
N PHE A 42 -0.67 -7.75 0.69
CA PHE A 42 0.52 -8.24 1.36
C PHE A 42 0.81 -9.67 0.88
N THR A 43 2.00 -9.90 0.32
CA THR A 43 2.43 -11.22 -0.16
C THR A 43 3.52 -11.85 0.71
N GLY A 44 4.09 -11.07 1.62
CA GLY A 44 5.05 -11.56 2.62
C GLY A 44 5.74 -10.42 3.36
N LYS A 45 6.64 -10.76 4.29
CA LYS A 45 7.45 -9.77 5.00
C LYS A 45 8.24 -8.93 3.97
N LYS A 46 8.11 -7.60 4.07
CA LYS A 46 8.71 -6.61 3.15
C LYS A 46 8.25 -6.74 1.69
N LYS A 47 7.17 -7.50 1.41
CA LYS A 47 6.60 -7.68 0.08
C LYS A 47 5.13 -7.29 0.07
N TYR A 48 4.84 -6.10 -0.46
CA TYR A 48 3.48 -5.60 -0.55
C TYR A 48 3.36 -4.50 -1.60
N TYR A 49 2.13 -4.22 -2.00
CA TYR A 49 1.82 -3.11 -2.88
C TYR A 49 0.42 -2.58 -2.59
N GLY A 50 0.17 -1.32 -2.94
CA GLY A 50 -1.13 -0.69 -2.74
C GLY A 50 -1.20 0.73 -3.28
N ILE A 51 -2.35 1.39 -3.13
CA ILE A 51 -2.52 2.77 -3.56
C ILE A 51 -2.25 3.71 -2.37
N PRO A 52 -1.26 4.62 -2.49
CA PRO A 52 -0.92 5.53 -1.41
C PRO A 52 -1.92 6.70 -1.33
N HIS A 53 -2.40 6.99 -0.13
CA HIS A 53 -3.22 8.15 0.19
C HIS A 53 -2.53 9.02 1.24
N GLU A 54 -1.96 10.14 0.80
CA GLU A 54 -1.23 11.07 1.67
C GLU A 54 -2.25 11.94 2.42
N SER A 55 -2.70 13.06 1.86
CA SER A 55 -3.60 14.01 2.55
C SER A 55 -5.09 13.78 2.32
N LYS A 56 -5.44 13.18 1.18
CA LYS A 56 -6.83 12.94 0.79
C LYS A 56 -6.97 11.63 0.02
N PRO A 57 -8.15 10.98 0.05
CA PRO A 57 -8.41 9.82 -0.78
C PRO A 57 -8.14 10.12 -2.26
N ASN A 58 -7.32 9.28 -2.90
CA ASN A 58 -6.98 9.38 -4.31
C ASN A 58 -6.69 8.00 -4.90
N PHE A 59 -7.69 7.40 -5.54
CA PHE A 59 -7.60 6.06 -6.15
C PHE A 59 -6.90 6.05 -7.51
N ASN A 60 -6.55 7.22 -8.05
CA ASN A 60 -5.92 7.36 -9.36
C ASN A 60 -4.39 7.51 -9.29
N LYS A 61 -3.79 7.35 -8.10
CA LYS A 61 -2.34 7.36 -7.94
C LYS A 61 -1.70 6.08 -8.44
N LYS A 62 -0.44 6.19 -8.87
CA LYS A 62 0.38 5.02 -9.20
C LYS A 62 0.52 4.14 -7.96
N PRO A 63 0.43 2.80 -8.10
CA PRO A 63 0.65 1.89 -6.98
C PRO A 63 2.04 2.06 -6.38
N PHE A 64 2.10 2.11 -5.05
CA PHE A 64 3.31 1.89 -4.29
C PHE A 64 3.62 0.40 -4.27
N ILE A 65 4.88 0.01 -4.53
CA ILE A 65 5.30 -1.39 -4.59
C ILE A 65 6.60 -1.53 -3.80
N ARG A 66 6.61 -2.44 -2.82
CA ARG A 66 7.78 -2.74 -2.00
C ARG A 66 8.13 -4.22 -2.08
N GLY A 67 9.36 -4.52 -2.49
CA GLY A 67 9.97 -5.84 -2.39
C GLY A 67 9.38 -6.96 -3.26
N VAL A 68 8.31 -6.69 -4.00
CA VAL A 68 7.72 -7.59 -4.99
C VAL A 68 8.69 -7.78 -6.17
N GLU A 69 8.64 -8.96 -6.78
CA GLU A 69 9.56 -9.40 -7.82
C GLU A 69 9.59 -8.45 -9.03
N ILE A 70 8.47 -7.80 -9.39
CA ILE A 70 8.37 -6.81 -10.47
C ILE A 70 9.41 -5.69 -10.40
N VAL A 71 9.76 -5.21 -9.18
CA VAL A 71 10.71 -4.11 -8.98
C VAL A 71 12.17 -4.59 -8.99
N LYS A 72 12.42 -5.90 -8.95
CA LYS A 72 13.76 -6.47 -8.97
C LYS A 72 14.34 -6.47 -10.40
N ARG A 73 15.66 -6.34 -10.49
CA ARG A 73 16.40 -6.49 -11.75
C ARG A 73 16.49 -7.99 -12.13
N GLY A 74 16.66 -8.28 -13.42
CA GLY A 74 16.81 -9.65 -13.92
C GLY A 74 15.50 -10.40 -14.23
N GLN A 75 14.34 -9.76 -14.08
CA GLN A 75 13.06 -10.34 -14.47
C GLN A 75 12.81 -10.22 -15.98
N SER A 76 12.16 -11.23 -16.55
CA SER A 76 11.80 -11.20 -17.98
C SER A 76 10.73 -10.13 -18.26
N THR A 77 10.69 -9.66 -19.50
CA THR A 77 9.69 -8.68 -19.95
C THR A 77 8.27 -9.23 -19.85
N LEU A 78 8.09 -10.53 -20.17
CA LEU A 78 6.83 -11.24 -20.03
C LEU A 78 6.36 -11.28 -18.57
N PHE A 79 7.26 -11.65 -17.65
CA PHE A 79 6.96 -11.71 -16.22
C PHE A 79 6.49 -10.35 -15.69
N ARG A 80 7.20 -9.26 -16.04
CA ARG A 80 6.81 -7.90 -15.67
C ARG A 80 5.45 -7.49 -16.24
N LYS A 81 5.13 -7.90 -17.47
CA LYS A 81 3.84 -7.60 -18.10
C LYS A 81 2.68 -8.31 -17.38
N ILE A 82 2.86 -9.58 -17.05
CA ILE A 82 1.88 -10.39 -16.32
C ILE A 82 1.67 -9.83 -14.90
N GLU A 83 2.75 -9.62 -14.13
CA GLU A 83 2.64 -9.09 -12.76
C GLU A 83 2.00 -7.69 -12.73
N LYS A 84 2.35 -6.81 -13.67
CA LYS A 84 1.74 -5.48 -13.76
C LYS A 84 0.23 -5.59 -13.96
N ARG A 85 -0.22 -6.49 -14.84
CA ARG A 85 -1.65 -6.73 -15.08
C ARG A 85 -2.35 -7.24 -13.82
N ILE A 86 -1.73 -8.16 -13.08
CA ILE A 86 -2.27 -8.66 -11.81
C ILE A 86 -2.39 -7.54 -10.78
N ILE A 87 -1.36 -6.70 -10.65
CA ILE A 87 -1.36 -5.55 -9.71
C ILE A 87 -2.51 -4.60 -10.08
N ASP A 88 -2.57 -4.16 -11.34
CA ASP A 88 -3.58 -3.20 -11.82
C ASP A 88 -5.01 -3.74 -11.62
N GLU A 89 -5.27 -5.01 -11.94
CA GLU A 89 -6.57 -5.66 -11.71
C GLU A 89 -6.90 -5.80 -10.22
N SER A 90 -5.89 -6.11 -9.40
CA SER A 90 -6.09 -6.35 -7.96
C SER A 90 -6.39 -5.09 -7.14
N LEU A 91 -6.05 -3.91 -7.67
CA LEU A 91 -6.23 -2.60 -7.04
C LEU A 91 -7.44 -1.82 -7.58
N LYS A 92 -8.33 -2.45 -8.34
CA LYS A 92 -9.61 -1.83 -8.75
C LYS A 92 -10.55 -1.72 -7.55
N VAL A 93 -11.19 -0.57 -7.39
CA VAL A 93 -12.13 -0.27 -6.28
C VAL A 93 -13.30 -1.27 -6.25
N ASN A 94 -13.89 -1.56 -7.41
CA ASN A 94 -15.04 -2.45 -7.54
C ASN A 94 -14.63 -3.91 -7.77
N LYS A 95 -13.88 -4.48 -6.81
CA LYS A 95 -13.36 -5.85 -6.93
C LYS A 95 -14.36 -6.87 -6.38
N ILE A 96 -14.88 -7.69 -7.28
CA ILE A 96 -15.71 -8.88 -6.94
C ILE A 96 -14.83 -10.14 -6.85
N ARG A 97 -13.75 -10.20 -7.63
CA ARG A 97 -12.89 -11.38 -7.78
C ARG A 97 -11.81 -11.45 -6.70
N THR A 98 -11.47 -12.65 -6.23
CA THR A 98 -10.33 -12.84 -5.33
C THR A 98 -8.99 -12.65 -6.05
N LEU A 99 -7.90 -12.46 -5.31
CA LEU A 99 -6.57 -12.37 -5.92
C LEU A 99 -6.21 -13.65 -6.71
N TYR A 100 -6.57 -14.82 -6.17
CA TYR A 100 -6.36 -16.11 -6.84
C TYR A 100 -7.07 -16.16 -8.20
N GLN A 101 -8.35 -15.75 -8.25
CA GLN A 101 -9.12 -15.69 -9.50
C GLN A 101 -8.53 -14.69 -10.51
N ILE A 102 -8.00 -13.56 -10.04
CA ILE A 102 -7.32 -12.60 -10.92
C ILE A 102 -6.09 -13.25 -11.56
N ILE A 103 -5.26 -13.91 -10.76
CA ILE A 103 -4.06 -14.61 -11.24
C ILE A 103 -4.45 -15.67 -12.27
N GLU A 104 -5.42 -16.53 -11.95
CA GLU A 104 -5.88 -17.59 -12.85
C GLU A 104 -6.38 -17.02 -14.19
N ASN A 105 -7.18 -15.96 -14.17
CA ASN A 105 -7.69 -15.33 -15.39
C ASN A 105 -6.56 -14.70 -16.21
N VAL A 106 -5.64 -13.97 -15.57
CA VAL A 106 -4.52 -13.36 -16.28
C VAL A 106 -3.67 -14.44 -16.94
N LEU A 107 -3.36 -15.54 -16.24
CA LEU A 107 -2.56 -16.64 -16.79
C LEU A 107 -3.25 -17.38 -17.95
N LYS A 108 -4.58 -17.52 -17.93
CA LYS A 108 -5.34 -18.13 -19.04
C LYS A 108 -5.36 -17.26 -20.31
N GLU A 109 -5.22 -15.94 -20.15
CA GLU A 109 -5.24 -14.97 -21.25
C GLU A 109 -3.84 -14.53 -21.72
N SER A 110 -2.77 -15.09 -21.13
CA SER A 110 -1.37 -14.71 -21.36
C SER A 110 -0.72 -15.46 -22.51
#